data_AF-A0AAT9PHQ7-F1
#
_entry.id   AF-A0AAT9PHQ7-F1
#
_cell.length_a   1.000
_cell.length_b   1.000
_cell.length_c   1.000
_cell.angle_alpha   90.00
_cell.angle_beta   90.00
_cell.angle_gamma   90.00
#
_symmetry.space_group_name_H-M   'P 1'
#
loop_
_entity.id
_entity.type
_entity.pdbx_description
1 polymer ?
#
loop_
_entity_poly.entity_id
_entity_poly.type
_entity_poly.pdbx_seq_one_letter_code
_entity_poly.pdbx_strand_id
1 'polypeptide(L)'
;MENKLNSGSRPPKIFISYAWTSQEYQEKVIRFAQRLRENGIDVVADFWDLNPGNSLFAFMESMVTDPTIDKVLVLCNKIYADKAAAYTGGVGTETQIIGPHIYNQVRQEKFIPIILEREELDTEYIPVHMNVLIYMDLDRDFEKGFEELLRLLYNKPLLRKPELGTAPSYLFEEKKRDLG
;
A
#
# COMPACT_ATOMS: atom_id res chain seq x y z
N MET A 1 17.17 19.43 -19.40
CA MET A 1 15.94 19.15 -20.18
C MET A 1 14.90 18.67 -19.19
N GLU A 2 14.01 19.57 -18.79
CA GLU A 2 12.93 19.29 -17.84
C GLU A 2 11.92 18.36 -18.50
N ASN A 3 11.76 17.16 -17.93
CA ASN A 3 10.70 16.25 -18.34
C ASN A 3 9.41 16.71 -17.66
N LYS A 4 8.70 17.64 -18.29
CA LYS A 4 7.34 18.03 -17.88
C LYS A 4 6.42 16.82 -18.06
N LEU A 5 6.01 16.20 -16.94
CA LEU A 5 4.94 15.22 -16.93
C LEU A 5 3.68 15.86 -17.53
N ASN A 6 3.29 15.40 -18.71
CA ASN A 6 1.94 15.60 -19.23
C ASN A 6 1.04 14.52 -18.61
N SER A 7 0.13 14.90 -17.69
CA SER A 7 -1.26 14.39 -17.63
C SER A 7 -2.00 15.08 -16.49
N GLY A 8 -3.24 15.54 -16.73
CA GLY A 8 -4.05 16.31 -15.78
C GLY A 8 -4.55 15.56 -14.53
N SER A 9 -3.80 14.61 -14.00
CA SER A 9 -4.06 13.97 -12.71
C SER A 9 -3.06 14.47 -11.68
N ARG A 10 -3.55 14.85 -10.49
CA ARG A 10 -2.67 15.21 -9.37
C ARG A 10 -1.70 14.06 -9.03
N PRO A 11 -0.52 14.36 -8.47
CA PRO A 11 0.36 13.35 -7.88
C PRO A 11 -0.41 12.38 -6.96
N PRO A 12 -0.12 11.07 -7.01
CA PRO A 12 -0.62 10.13 -6.01
C PRO A 12 -0.17 10.61 -4.62
N LYS A 13 -1.09 10.66 -3.67
CA LYS A 13 -0.81 11.05 -2.30
C LYS A 13 -0.95 9.82 -1.40
N ILE A 14 0.10 9.48 -0.68
CA ILE A 14 0.15 8.26 0.13
C ILE A 14 0.54 8.56 1.57
N PHE A 15 0.08 7.73 2.48
CA PHE A 15 0.52 7.73 3.88
C PHE A 15 1.38 6.49 4.15
N ILE A 16 2.49 6.65 4.86
CA ILE A 16 3.33 5.53 5.32
C ILE A 16 3.08 5.28 6.81
N SER A 17 2.56 4.10 7.14
CA SER A 17 2.50 3.59 8.51
C SER A 17 3.60 2.56 8.71
N TYR A 18 4.37 2.71 9.79
CA TYR A 18 5.48 1.83 10.12
C TYR A 18 5.69 1.77 11.64
N ALA A 19 6.44 0.78 12.10
CA ALA A 19 6.82 0.65 13.51
C ALA A 19 8.24 1.16 13.70
N TRP A 20 8.47 1.98 14.74
CA TRP A 20 9.83 2.29 15.17
C TRP A 20 10.49 1.07 15.80
N THR A 21 11.59 0.62 15.20
CA THR A 21 12.34 -0.57 15.64
C THR A 21 13.79 -0.23 15.97
N SER A 22 14.59 0.10 14.96
CA SER A 22 15.99 0.49 15.06
C SER A 22 16.24 1.79 14.30
N GLN A 23 17.33 2.49 14.62
CA GLN A 23 17.75 3.66 13.86
C GLN A 23 18.00 3.31 12.38
N GLU A 24 18.60 2.15 12.11
CA GLU A 24 18.85 1.66 10.76
C GLU A 24 17.56 1.49 9.95
N TYR A 25 16.52 0.90 10.57
CA TYR A 25 15.23 0.75 9.92
C TYR A 25 14.56 2.11 9.69
N GLN A 26 14.62 3.03 10.66
CA GLN A 26 14.10 4.39 10.49
C GLN A 26 14.77 5.09 9.29
N GLU A 27 16.09 5.00 9.17
CA GLU A 27 16.82 5.55 8.02
C GLU A 27 16.41 4.87 6.70
N LYS A 28 16.19 3.55 6.71
CA LYS A 28 15.69 2.80 5.54
C LYS A 28 14.30 3.29 5.12
N VAL A 29 13.38 3.49 6.07
CA VAL A 29 12.03 4.04 5.83
C VAL A 29 12.10 5.46 5.27
N ILE A 30 12.95 6.32 5.84
CA ILE A 30 13.15 7.70 5.37
C ILE A 30 13.68 7.71 3.94
N ARG A 31 14.70 6.90 3.61
CA ARG A 31 15.23 6.80 2.24
C ARG A 31 14.18 6.29 1.26
N PHE A 32 13.38 5.30 1.67
CA PHE A 32 12.26 4.80 0.87
C PHE A 32 11.22 5.90 0.59
N ALA A 33 10.82 6.66 1.62
CA ALA A 33 9.90 7.79 1.48
C ALA A 33 10.46 8.90 0.58
N GLN A 34 11.74 9.24 0.74
CA GLN A 34 12.42 10.22 -0.12
C GLN A 34 12.41 9.77 -1.58
N ARG A 35 12.74 8.50 -1.84
CA ARG A 35 12.74 7.96 -3.20
C ARG A 35 11.36 7.96 -3.85
N LEU A 36 10.29 7.71 -3.09
CA LEU A 36 8.91 7.87 -3.58
C LEU A 36 8.64 9.33 -3.98
N ARG A 37 9.06 10.30 -3.15
CA ARG A 37 8.91 11.74 -3.45
C ARG A 37 9.70 12.18 -4.67
N GLU A 38 10.92 11.68 -4.84
CA GLU A 38 11.75 11.91 -6.04
C GLU A 38 11.06 11.41 -7.31
N ASN A 39 10.19 10.40 -7.20
CA ASN A 39 9.38 9.85 -8.29
C ASN A 39 7.97 10.46 -8.38
N GLY A 40 7.76 11.64 -7.80
CA GLY A 40 6.53 12.43 -7.97
C GLY A 40 5.33 11.94 -7.16
N ILE A 41 5.56 11.19 -6.08
CA ILE A 41 4.50 10.77 -5.13
C ILE A 41 4.50 11.73 -3.94
N ASP A 42 3.33 12.23 -3.57
CA ASP A 42 3.17 13.06 -2.38
C ASP A 42 3.09 12.17 -1.13
N VAL A 43 4.19 12.08 -0.38
CA VAL A 43 4.31 11.17 0.77
C VAL A 43 4.06 11.95 2.05
N VAL A 44 3.12 11.43 2.85
CA VAL A 44 2.85 11.85 4.22
C VAL A 44 3.39 10.81 5.19
N ALA A 45 4.15 11.24 6.19
CA ALA A 45 4.72 10.38 7.23
C ALA A 45 4.94 11.16 8.54
N ASP A 46 4.91 10.47 9.68
CA ASP A 46 5.00 11.12 11.00
C ASP A 46 6.29 11.93 11.21
N PHE A 47 7.44 11.46 10.69
CA PHE A 47 8.73 12.15 10.78
C PHE A 47 8.82 13.46 9.98
N TRP A 48 7.86 13.74 9.09
CA TRP A 48 7.76 15.02 8.38
C TRP A 48 6.56 15.85 8.81
N ASP A 49 5.43 15.20 9.10
CA ASP A 49 4.14 15.86 9.19
C ASP A 49 3.60 15.95 10.62
N LEU A 50 4.23 15.28 11.60
CA LEU A 50 3.84 15.33 13.00
C LEU A 50 4.71 16.29 13.82
N ASN A 51 4.06 17.16 14.60
CA ASN A 51 4.73 18.10 15.50
C ASN A 51 4.55 17.72 16.98
N PRO A 52 5.48 18.14 17.87
CA PRO A 52 5.28 17.99 19.31
C PRO A 52 3.93 18.56 19.76
N GLY A 53 3.19 17.76 20.54
CA GLY A 53 1.83 18.10 20.98
C GLY A 53 0.69 17.55 20.12
N ASN A 54 0.99 16.96 18.95
CA ASN A 54 -0.01 16.21 18.20
C ASN A 54 -0.27 14.83 18.81
N SER A 55 -1.52 14.39 18.75
CA SER A 55 -1.86 12.99 19.03
C SER A 55 -1.57 12.16 17.78
N LEU A 56 -0.57 11.28 17.87
CA LEU A 56 -0.20 10.38 16.78
C LEU A 56 -1.35 9.43 16.39
N PHE A 57 -2.21 9.06 17.35
CA PHE A 57 -3.43 8.29 17.08
C PHE A 57 -4.40 9.08 16.20
N ALA A 58 -4.69 10.33 16.60
CA ALA A 58 -5.60 11.20 15.84
C ALA A 58 -5.03 11.51 14.45
N PHE A 59 -3.70 11.68 14.36
CA PHE A 59 -3.01 11.85 13.08
C PHE A 59 -3.21 10.63 12.18
N MET A 60 -2.91 9.42 12.66
CA MET A 60 -3.11 8.19 11.89
C MET A 60 -4.56 8.00 11.45
N GLU A 61 -5.53 8.18 12.37
CA GLU A 61 -6.96 8.09 12.03
C GLU A 61 -7.33 9.10 10.94
N SER A 62 -6.84 10.34 11.05
CA SER A 62 -7.06 11.36 10.02
C SER A 62 -6.44 10.98 8.67
N MET A 63 -5.24 10.38 8.64
CA MET A 63 -4.58 9.98 7.39
C MET A 63 -5.30 8.81 6.70
N VAL A 64 -5.83 7.87 7.48
CA VAL A 64 -6.59 6.74 6.95
C VAL A 64 -7.95 7.19 6.45
N THR A 65 -8.62 8.13 7.12
CA THR A 65 -9.95 8.62 6.76
C THR A 65 -9.95 9.74 5.72
N ASP A 66 -8.83 10.44 5.52
CA ASP A 66 -8.70 11.53 4.55
C ASP A 66 -8.91 11.01 3.10
N PRO A 67 -9.91 11.53 2.36
CA PRO A 67 -10.20 11.12 0.98
C PRO A 67 -9.15 11.60 -0.03
N THR A 68 -8.25 12.52 0.35
CA THR A 68 -7.11 12.94 -0.47
C THR A 68 -5.95 11.94 -0.44
N ILE A 69 -5.89 11.06 0.57
CA ILE A 69 -4.92 9.97 0.64
C ILE A 69 -5.43 8.81 -0.22
N ASP A 70 -4.71 8.52 -1.30
CA ASP A 70 -5.07 7.49 -2.29
C ASP A 70 -4.78 6.09 -1.77
N LYS A 71 -3.63 5.92 -1.09
CA LYS A 71 -3.16 4.65 -0.54
C LYS A 71 -2.45 4.84 0.80
N VAL A 72 -2.51 3.79 1.62
CA VAL A 72 -1.77 3.67 2.88
C VAL A 72 -0.80 2.52 2.73
N LEU A 73 0.49 2.83 2.73
CA LEU A 73 1.56 1.83 2.72
C LEU A 73 1.81 1.40 4.16
N VAL A 74 1.67 0.11 4.42
CA VAL A 74 1.87 -0.47 5.75
C VAL A 74 3.18 -1.23 5.73
N LEU A 75 4.23 -0.66 6.33
CA LEU A 75 5.55 -1.27 6.38
C LEU A 75 5.56 -2.34 7.47
N CYS A 76 5.33 -3.57 7.02
CA CYS A 76 5.19 -4.75 7.84
C CYS A 76 6.57 -5.29 8.24
N ASN A 77 6.79 -5.41 9.53
CA ASN A 77 7.87 -6.17 10.14
C ASN A 77 7.36 -6.85 11.42
N LYS A 78 8.19 -7.67 12.06
CA LYS A 78 7.78 -8.45 13.24
C LYS A 78 7.19 -7.56 14.32
N ILE A 79 7.87 -6.45 14.62
CA ILE A 79 7.43 -5.50 15.64
C ILE A 79 6.09 -4.89 15.25
N TYR A 80 5.87 -4.49 13.99
CA TYR A 80 4.56 -3.99 13.54
C TYR A 80 3.45 -5.02 13.78
N ALA A 81 3.67 -6.27 13.37
CA ALA A 81 2.70 -7.34 13.52
C ALA A 81 2.39 -7.67 14.98
N ASP A 82 3.42 -7.76 15.83
CA ASP A 82 3.28 -8.04 17.26
C ASP A 82 2.46 -6.94 17.95
N LYS A 83 2.77 -5.66 17.66
CA LYS A 83 2.02 -4.52 18.17
C LYS A 83 0.57 -4.49 17.68
N ALA A 84 0.36 -4.80 16.41
CA ALA A 84 -0.99 -4.90 15.83
C ALA A 84 -1.82 -6.03 16.47
N ALA A 85 -1.18 -7.14 16.82
CA ALA A 85 -1.82 -8.28 17.51
C ALA A 85 -2.12 -7.96 18.98
N ALA A 86 -1.23 -7.21 19.65
CA ALA A 86 -1.43 -6.73 21.02
C ALA A 86 -2.42 -5.56 21.14
N TYR A 87 -2.97 -5.09 20.01
CA TYR A 87 -3.87 -3.94 19.97
C TYR A 87 -5.16 -4.19 20.76
N THR A 88 -5.25 -3.60 21.96
CA THR A 88 -6.40 -3.70 22.87
C THR A 88 -7.25 -2.44 22.84
N GLY A 89 -7.67 -2.03 21.63
CA GLY A 89 -8.92 -1.31 21.40
C GLY A 89 -9.17 0.05 22.09
N GLY A 90 -8.21 0.68 22.78
CA GLY A 90 -8.51 2.02 23.31
C GLY A 90 -7.48 2.76 24.15
N VAL A 91 -6.60 2.12 24.92
CA VAL A 91 -5.66 2.87 25.79
C VAL A 91 -4.39 2.07 25.99
N GLY A 92 -3.38 2.30 25.15
CA GLY A 92 -2.10 1.61 25.28
C GLY A 92 -1.11 2.05 24.23
N THR A 93 -0.52 3.23 24.43
CA THR A 93 0.86 3.67 24.10
C THR A 93 1.43 3.51 22.67
N GLU A 94 0.86 2.72 21.78
CA GLU A 94 1.45 2.40 20.47
C GLU A 94 0.63 2.99 19.33
N THR A 95 0.74 4.30 19.22
CA THR A 95 -0.06 5.14 18.33
C THR A 95 0.35 5.10 16.86
N GLN A 96 1.38 4.32 16.47
CA GLN A 96 1.91 4.22 15.10
C GLN A 96 1.33 3.07 14.26
N ILE A 97 0.52 2.21 14.86
CA ILE A 97 0.09 0.94 14.27
C ILE A 97 -1.39 0.98 13.89
N ILE A 98 -1.69 0.55 12.67
CA ILE A 98 -3.06 0.41 12.17
C ILE A 98 -3.66 -0.83 12.83
N GLY A 99 -4.49 -0.60 13.84
CA GLY A 99 -5.26 -1.65 14.49
C GLY A 99 -6.51 -2.04 13.68
N PRO A 100 -7.15 -3.17 14.03
CA PRO A 100 -8.37 -3.63 13.36
C PRO A 100 -9.51 -2.61 13.34
N HIS A 101 -9.60 -1.73 14.34
CA HIS A 101 -10.62 -0.68 14.38
C HIS A 101 -10.49 0.28 13.20
N ILE A 102 -9.31 0.87 13.01
CA ILE A 102 -9.04 1.82 11.93
C ILE A 102 -9.08 1.13 10.57
N TYR A 103 -8.56 -0.09 10.49
CA TYR A 103 -8.61 -0.89 9.27
C TYR A 103 -10.04 -1.08 8.74
N ASN A 104 -11.00 -1.31 9.64
CA ASN A 104 -12.41 -1.53 9.28
C ASN A 104 -13.21 -0.25 9.04
N GLN A 105 -12.65 0.95 9.27
CA GLN A 105 -13.33 2.22 9.01
C GLN A 105 -13.32 2.62 7.52
N VAL A 106 -12.39 2.07 6.72
CA VAL A 106 -12.23 2.41 5.30
C VAL A 106 -12.12 1.18 4.41
N ARG A 107 -12.18 1.38 3.09
CA ARG A 107 -12.06 0.28 2.13
C ARG A 107 -10.68 -0.35 2.20
N GLN A 108 -10.64 -1.68 2.32
CA GLN A 108 -9.41 -2.46 2.46
C GLN A 108 -8.42 -2.25 1.31
N GLU A 109 -8.91 -1.97 0.10
CA GLU A 109 -8.10 -1.65 -1.10
C GLU A 109 -7.21 -0.41 -0.93
N LYS A 110 -7.46 0.42 0.09
CA LYS A 110 -6.62 1.57 0.43
C LYS A 110 -5.29 1.13 1.03
N PHE A 111 -5.22 -0.01 1.70
CA PHE A 111 -4.02 -0.51 2.36
C PHE A 111 -3.17 -1.38 1.42
N ILE A 112 -1.87 -1.13 1.40
CA ILE A 112 -0.88 -1.94 0.68
C ILE A 112 0.17 -2.39 1.70
N PRO A 113 0.13 -3.66 2.15
CA PRO A 113 1.18 -4.20 3.00
C PRO A 113 2.49 -4.28 2.20
N ILE A 114 3.59 -3.83 2.81
CA ILE A 114 4.93 -3.82 2.22
C ILE A 114 5.90 -4.49 3.19
N ILE A 115 6.63 -5.49 2.72
CA ILE A 115 7.80 -6.02 3.43
C ILE A 115 9.02 -5.26 2.95
N LEU A 116 9.56 -4.41 3.83
CA LEU A 116 10.79 -3.65 3.57
C LEU A 116 11.99 -4.27 4.28
N GLU A 117 11.78 -5.12 5.28
CA GLU A 117 12.82 -5.84 6.02
C GLU A 117 12.24 -7.13 6.58
N ARG A 118 13.09 -8.17 6.68
CA ARG A 118 12.80 -9.39 7.43
C ARG A 118 13.86 -9.62 8.50
N GLU A 119 13.40 -9.95 9.70
CA GLU A 119 14.28 -10.48 10.76
C GLU A 119 14.67 -11.93 10.47
N GLU A 120 13.73 -12.72 9.95
CA GLU A 120 13.92 -14.13 9.60
C GLU A 120 13.61 -14.36 8.13
N LEU A 121 14.51 -15.06 7.43
CA LEU A 121 14.33 -15.46 6.04
C LEU A 121 12.99 -16.20 5.88
N ASP A 122 12.27 -15.87 4.80
CA ASP A 122 10.98 -16.45 4.43
C ASP A 122 9.81 -16.24 5.42
N THR A 123 9.96 -15.39 6.44
CA THR A 123 8.85 -15.05 7.34
C THR A 123 8.17 -13.74 6.92
N GLU A 124 6.84 -13.79 6.82
CA GLU A 124 5.98 -12.66 6.49
C GLU A 124 5.29 -12.13 7.75
N TYR A 125 5.73 -10.99 8.24
CA TYR A 125 5.16 -10.37 9.44
C TYR A 125 4.01 -9.41 9.09
N ILE A 126 2.98 -9.94 8.43
CA ILE A 126 1.78 -9.16 8.08
C ILE A 126 0.78 -9.25 9.24
N PRO A 127 0.22 -8.11 9.71
CA PRO A 127 -0.83 -8.13 10.72
C PRO A 127 -1.98 -9.06 10.35
N VAL A 128 -2.52 -9.80 11.33
CA VAL A 128 -3.56 -10.83 11.09
C VAL A 128 -4.77 -10.28 10.33
N HIS A 129 -5.18 -9.05 10.61
CA HIS A 129 -6.32 -8.42 9.94
C HIS A 129 -6.03 -8.00 8.48
N MET A 130 -4.78 -8.06 8.03
CA MET A 130 -4.33 -7.78 6.66
C MET A 130 -3.79 -9.02 5.94
N ASN A 131 -3.77 -10.21 6.56
CA ASN A 131 -3.15 -11.41 5.99
C ASN A 131 -3.80 -11.93 4.70
N VAL A 132 -5.04 -11.52 4.42
CA VAL A 132 -5.77 -11.83 3.19
C VAL A 132 -5.41 -10.91 2.02
N LEU A 133 -4.70 -9.81 2.28
CA LEU A 133 -4.30 -8.87 1.25
C LEU A 133 -3.05 -9.36 0.53
N ILE A 134 -2.99 -9.10 -0.78
CA ILE A 134 -1.75 -9.23 -1.54
C ILE A 134 -0.80 -8.14 -1.04
N TYR A 135 0.41 -8.53 -0.66
CA TYR A 135 1.47 -7.65 -0.19
C TYR A 135 2.55 -7.43 -1.27
N MET A 136 3.40 -6.42 -1.08
CA MET A 136 4.58 -6.18 -1.93
C MET A 136 5.87 -6.50 -1.17
N ASP A 137 6.75 -7.26 -1.79
CA ASP A 137 8.07 -7.60 -1.24
C ASP A 137 9.15 -6.71 -1.85
N LEU A 138 9.66 -5.78 -1.06
CA LEU A 138 10.77 -4.89 -1.43
C LEU A 138 12.08 -5.29 -0.74
N ASP A 139 12.07 -6.33 0.09
CA ASP A 139 13.23 -6.78 0.84
C ASP A 139 14.08 -7.77 0.04
N ARG A 140 13.45 -8.68 -0.72
CA ARG A 140 14.19 -9.64 -1.58
C ARG A 140 14.89 -8.97 -2.77
N ASP A 141 14.18 -8.06 -3.44
CA ASP A 141 14.67 -7.29 -4.57
C ASP A 141 14.02 -5.91 -4.53
N PHE A 142 14.75 -4.97 -3.93
CA PHE A 142 14.25 -3.62 -3.71
C PHE A 142 13.90 -2.91 -5.02
N GLU A 143 14.76 -3.01 -6.04
CA GLU A 143 14.57 -2.27 -7.29
C GLU A 143 13.34 -2.76 -8.05
N LYS A 144 13.18 -4.08 -8.15
CA LYS A 144 12.01 -4.69 -8.77
C LYS A 144 10.72 -4.37 -8.01
N GLY A 145 10.72 -4.58 -6.70
CA GLY A 145 9.55 -4.30 -5.85
C GLY A 145 9.16 -2.81 -5.87
N PHE A 146 10.17 -1.93 -5.90
CA PHE A 146 9.95 -0.49 -6.00
C PHE A 146 9.35 -0.08 -7.36
N GLU A 147 9.81 -0.64 -8.48
CA GLU A 147 9.19 -0.41 -9.79
C GLU A 147 7.72 -0.86 -9.82
N GLU A 148 7.44 -2.06 -9.31
CA GLU A 148 6.08 -2.59 -9.22
C GLU A 148 5.18 -1.68 -8.36
N LEU A 149 5.71 -1.14 -7.25
CA LEU A 149 5.00 -0.21 -6.39
C LEU A 149 4.68 1.10 -7.11
N LEU A 150 5.64 1.69 -7.83
CA LEU A 150 5.40 2.90 -8.62
C LEU A 150 4.28 2.67 -9.64
N ARG A 151 4.32 1.53 -10.35
CA ARG A 151 3.28 1.17 -11.34
C ARG A 151 1.92 1.02 -10.69
N LEU A 152 1.85 0.43 -9.49
CA LEU A 152 0.62 0.31 -8.72
C LEU A 152 0.07 1.71 -8.36
N LEU A 153 0.91 2.59 -7.80
CA LEU A 153 0.51 3.92 -7.34
C LEU A 153 0.08 4.84 -8.49
N TYR A 154 0.65 4.68 -9.68
CA TYR A 154 0.23 5.39 -10.89
C TYR A 154 -0.89 4.69 -11.68
N ASN A 155 -1.38 3.54 -11.22
CA ASN A 155 -2.35 2.69 -11.93
C ASN A 155 -1.91 2.36 -13.37
N LYS A 156 -0.64 1.96 -13.53
CA LYS A 156 0.01 1.58 -14.80
C LYS A 156 0.58 0.15 -14.70
N PRO A 157 -0.29 -0.88 -14.55
CA PRO A 157 0.17 -2.27 -14.45
C PRO A 157 0.96 -2.69 -15.69
N LEU A 158 1.96 -3.57 -15.50
CA LEU A 158 2.75 -4.17 -16.60
C LEU A 158 1.84 -4.93 -17.58
N LEU A 159 0.93 -5.74 -17.03
CA LEU A 159 -0.04 -6.52 -17.79
C LEU A 159 -1.39 -5.80 -17.77
N ARG A 160 -1.80 -5.26 -18.91
CA ARG A 160 -3.13 -4.68 -19.07
C ARG A 160 -4.09 -5.74 -19.61
N LYS A 161 -5.31 -5.77 -19.06
CA LYS A 161 -6.39 -6.59 -19.61
C LYS A 161 -6.59 -6.19 -21.07
N PRO A 162 -6.57 -7.14 -22.03
CA PRO A 162 -6.83 -6.82 -23.43
C PRO A 162 -8.27 -6.34 -23.60
N GLU A 163 -8.55 -5.70 -24.72
CA GLU A 163 -9.93 -5.38 -25.10
C GLU A 163 -10.76 -6.65 -25.17
N LEU A 164 -12.01 -6.55 -24.72
CA LEU A 164 -12.92 -7.69 -24.72
C LEU A 164 -13.31 -8.01 -26.17
N GLY A 165 -13.01 -9.22 -26.62
CA GLY A 165 -13.43 -9.70 -27.94
C GLY A 165 -14.94 -9.90 -28.03
N THR A 166 -15.43 -10.16 -29.24
CA THR A 166 -16.82 -10.52 -29.48
C THR A 166 -17.07 -12.00 -29.18
N ALA A 167 -18.29 -12.34 -28.74
CA ALA A 167 -18.68 -13.73 -28.57
C ALA A 167 -18.63 -14.46 -29.93
N PRO A 168 -18.12 -15.70 -29.99
CA PRO A 168 -18.02 -16.42 -31.27
C PRO A 168 -19.39 -16.65 -31.92
N SER A 169 -19.54 -16.27 -33.19
CA SER A 169 -20.83 -16.29 -33.91
C SER A 169 -21.44 -17.69 -34.04
N TYR A 170 -20.61 -18.73 -34.19
CA TYR A 170 -21.05 -20.12 -34.35
C TYR A 170 -21.82 -20.66 -33.13
N LEU A 171 -21.70 -20.04 -31.95
CA LEU A 171 -22.47 -20.41 -30.76
C LEU A 171 -23.95 -20.04 -30.87
N PHE A 172 -24.27 -19.13 -31.80
CA PHE A 172 -25.63 -18.61 -32.01
C PHE A 172 -26.21 -19.04 -33.36
N GLU A 173 -25.49 -19.87 -34.13
CA GLU A 173 -26.02 -20.47 -35.34
C GLU A 173 -26.94 -21.64 -34.98
N GLU A 174 -28.26 -21.46 -35.15
CA GLU A 174 -29.17 -22.60 -35.13
C GLU A 174 -28.79 -23.55 -36.27
N LYS A 175 -28.36 -24.77 -35.95
CA LYS A 175 -28.19 -25.83 -36.93
C LYS A 175 -29.52 -26.02 -37.67
N LYS A 176 -29.64 -25.45 -38.86
CA LYS A 176 -30.66 -25.87 -39.81
C LYS A 176 -30.46 -27.36 -40.03
N ARG A 177 -31.35 -28.17 -39.45
CA ARG A 177 -31.48 -29.57 -39.82
C ARG A 177 -31.96 -29.57 -41.26
N ASP A 178 -31.06 -29.85 -42.19
CA ASP A 178 -31.43 -30.22 -43.55
C ASP A 178 -32.25 -31.50 -43.46
N LEU A 179 -33.58 -31.36 -43.56
CA LEU A 179 -34.47 -32.46 -43.88
C LEU A 179 -34.32 -32.68 -45.38
N GLY A 180 -33.57 -33.72 -45.73
CA GLY A 180 -33.39 -34.20 -47.10
C GLY A 180 -34.65 -34.75 -47.73
#